data_AF-H0Q026-F1
#
_entry.id   AF-H0Q026-F1
#
_cell.length_a   1.000
_cell.length_b   1.000
_cell.length_c   1.000
_cell.angle_alpha   90.00
_cell.angle_beta   90.00
_cell.angle_gamma   90.00
#
_symmetry.space_group_name_H-M   'P 1'
#
loop_
_entity.id
_entity.type
_entity.pdbx_description
1 polymer ?
#
loop_
_entity_poly.entity_id
_entity_poly.type
_entity_poly.pdbx_seq_one_letter_code
_entity_poly.pdbx_strand_id
1 'polypeptide(L)'
;MAPLASAKLLLAGCASLEPLDYPHEWESSPGTVLPNGCPDLSGTYAVRATGAYPARVENYPPLNEILGPATLRDAEERDRPWPTSPGATTATFTARGDWLYVRVRDAAKGESVLKFKRKNWWGGATDGSDAMYQCLELELGPALGFDGSRKRIFAIPYLFAEDDENFVFLSKGRDGSLIVNYRTNRVFFTGVLIGSHARWVGSVWWRYPAVLSNQ
;
A
#
# COMPACT_ATOMS: atom_id res chain seq x y z
N MET A 1 -17.92 32.12 -52.62
CA MET A 1 -17.38 30.79 -52.23
C MET A 1 -16.11 31.03 -51.45
N ALA A 2 -16.16 30.91 -50.12
CA ALA A 2 -15.01 31.01 -49.24
C ALA A 2 -14.63 29.60 -48.75
N PRO A 3 -13.33 29.27 -48.60
CA PRO A 3 -12.92 27.92 -48.23
C PRO A 3 -13.16 27.70 -46.73
N LEU A 4 -13.78 26.56 -46.39
CA LEU A 4 -13.81 26.06 -45.02
C LEU A 4 -12.39 25.66 -44.60
N ALA A 5 -11.79 26.44 -43.70
CA ALA A 5 -10.59 26.02 -43.00
C ALA A 5 -10.99 24.97 -41.94
N SER A 6 -10.61 23.71 -42.17
CA SER A 6 -10.73 22.63 -41.19
C SER A 6 -9.79 22.92 -40.02
N ALA A 7 -10.32 23.48 -38.93
CA ALA A 7 -9.60 23.63 -37.68
C ALA A 7 -9.32 22.25 -37.09
N LYS A 8 -8.05 21.80 -37.18
CA LYS A 8 -7.54 20.68 -36.39
C LYS A 8 -7.51 21.13 -34.92
N LEU A 9 -8.52 20.76 -34.14
CA LEU A 9 -8.43 20.79 -32.68
C LEU A 9 -7.36 19.77 -32.26
N LEU A 10 -6.16 20.25 -31.96
CA LEU A 10 -5.15 19.47 -31.25
C LEU A 10 -5.62 19.34 -29.80
N LEU A 11 -6.16 18.18 -29.45
CA LEU A 11 -6.38 17.74 -28.08
C LEU A 11 -5.01 17.50 -27.42
N ALA A 12 -4.33 18.57 -27.03
CA ALA A 12 -3.17 18.52 -26.15
C ALA A 12 -3.63 18.46 -24.70
N GLY A 13 -4.22 17.33 -24.31
CA GLY A 13 -4.48 17.00 -22.91
C GLY A 13 -3.26 16.31 -22.32
N CYS A 14 -2.18 17.04 -22.06
CA CYS A 14 -1.15 16.52 -21.15
C CYS A 14 -1.75 16.57 -19.74
N ALA A 15 -2.31 15.45 -19.27
CA ALA A 15 -2.60 15.25 -17.87
C ALA A 15 -1.27 15.30 -17.12
N SER A 16 -0.90 16.47 -16.60
CA SER A 16 0.24 16.61 -15.69
C SER A 16 -0.23 16.07 -14.35
N LEU A 17 0.19 14.85 -14.01
CA LEU A 17 0.15 14.42 -12.62
C LEU A 17 1.09 15.35 -11.85
N GLU A 18 0.57 16.11 -10.88
CA GLU A 18 1.43 16.84 -9.95
C GLU A 18 2.40 15.84 -9.31
N PRO A 19 3.73 16.12 -9.28
CA PRO A 19 4.67 15.23 -8.62
C PRO A 19 4.22 15.02 -7.17
N LEU A 20 4.03 13.76 -6.78
CA LEU A 20 3.73 13.44 -5.40
C LEU A 20 4.97 13.79 -4.57
N ASP A 21 4.80 14.53 -3.49
CA ASP A 21 5.89 14.85 -2.57
C ASP A 21 6.21 13.62 -1.69
N TYR A 22 7.49 13.29 -1.51
CA TYR A 22 7.94 12.09 -0.80
C TYR A 22 9.29 12.30 -0.08
N PRO A 23 9.58 11.54 0.99
CA PRO A 23 10.83 11.67 1.75
C PRO A 23 11.99 11.01 1.00
N HIS A 24 12.63 11.75 0.09
CA HIS A 24 13.77 11.29 -0.73
C HIS A 24 14.87 10.60 0.07
N GLU A 25 15.12 11.03 1.30
CA GLU A 25 16.15 10.44 2.16
C GLU A 25 15.80 9.06 2.72
N TRP A 26 14.58 8.55 2.48
CA TRP A 26 14.11 7.23 2.91
C TRP A 26 14.07 6.20 1.78
N GLU A 27 14.55 6.56 0.59
CA GLU A 27 14.56 5.70 -0.59
C GLU A 27 15.09 4.29 -0.30
N SER A 28 14.48 3.31 -0.95
CA SER A 28 14.88 1.91 -0.85
C SER A 28 16.26 1.68 -1.48
N SER A 29 16.92 0.59 -1.09
CA SER A 29 18.07 0.11 -1.85
C SER A 29 17.59 -0.74 -3.03
N PRO A 30 18.09 -0.52 -4.26
CA PRO A 30 17.68 -1.28 -5.43
C PRO A 30 18.04 -2.78 -5.38
N GLY A 31 18.83 -3.21 -4.38
CA GLY A 31 19.34 -4.58 -4.25
C GLY A 31 18.48 -5.59 -3.47
N THR A 32 17.32 -5.19 -2.93
CA THR A 32 16.49 -6.05 -2.07
C THR A 32 15.17 -6.43 -2.73
N VAL A 33 15.25 -7.13 -3.87
CA VAL A 33 14.09 -7.66 -4.59
C VAL A 33 14.19 -9.19 -4.62
N LEU A 34 13.10 -9.85 -4.28
CA LEU A 34 12.95 -11.30 -4.33
C LEU A 34 12.94 -11.79 -5.80
N PRO A 35 13.22 -13.08 -6.06
CA PRO A 35 13.16 -13.65 -7.42
C PRO A 35 11.80 -13.47 -8.13
N ASN A 36 10.72 -13.23 -7.38
CA ASN A 36 9.38 -13.00 -7.92
C ASN A 36 9.12 -11.52 -8.27
N GLY A 37 10.12 -10.65 -8.17
CA GLY A 37 10.05 -9.22 -8.49
C GLY A 37 9.48 -8.34 -7.38
N CYS A 38 9.17 -8.89 -6.21
CA CYS A 38 8.64 -8.13 -5.07
C CYS A 38 9.77 -7.65 -4.15
N PRO A 39 9.64 -6.51 -3.45
CA PRO A 39 10.60 -6.12 -2.42
C PRO A 39 10.73 -7.21 -1.34
N ASP A 40 11.96 -7.48 -0.91
CA ASP A 40 12.22 -8.32 0.25
C ASP A 40 12.06 -7.52 1.55
N LEU A 41 10.85 -7.58 2.10
CA LEU A 41 10.51 -6.96 3.39
C LEU A 41 10.88 -7.84 4.60
N SER A 42 11.65 -8.93 4.41
CA SER A 42 11.99 -9.82 5.53
C SER A 42 12.82 -9.08 6.59
N GLY A 43 12.44 -9.26 7.85
CA GLY A 43 13.05 -8.55 8.99
C GLY A 43 12.10 -8.42 10.18
N THR A 44 12.63 -7.94 11.31
CA THR A 44 11.82 -7.59 12.48
C THR A 44 11.81 -6.07 12.65
N TYR A 45 10.64 -5.52 12.88
CA TYR A 45 10.41 -4.08 12.98
C TYR A 45 9.75 -3.74 14.31
N ALA A 46 10.07 -2.56 14.84
CA ALA A 46 9.31 -1.99 15.94
C ALA A 46 7.89 -1.66 15.47
N VAL A 47 6.92 -1.81 16.36
CA VAL A 47 5.52 -1.45 16.06
C VAL A 47 5.29 0.06 16.11
N ARG A 48 6.18 0.83 16.76
CA ARG A 48 6.10 2.29 16.82
C ARG A 48 6.96 2.91 15.71
N ALA A 49 6.36 3.82 14.94
CA ALA A 49 7.12 4.62 13.98
C ALA A 49 8.01 5.64 14.71
N THR A 50 9.13 5.98 14.09
CA THR A 50 10.10 6.98 14.57
C THR A 50 10.22 8.18 13.64
N GLY A 51 9.50 8.18 12.52
CA GLY A 51 9.45 9.30 11.59
C GLY A 51 8.16 9.31 10.78
N ALA A 52 7.73 10.50 10.36
CA ALA A 52 6.63 10.70 9.41
C ALA A 52 7.00 11.71 8.33
N TYR A 53 6.36 11.55 7.16
CA TYR A 53 6.35 12.55 6.11
C TYR A 53 4.91 12.85 5.67
N PRO A 54 4.50 14.13 5.58
CA PRO A 54 5.25 15.31 6.00
C PRO A 54 5.47 15.33 7.53
N ALA A 55 6.55 15.95 8.00
CA ALA A 55 6.98 15.91 9.42
C ALA A 55 5.96 16.48 10.44
N ARG A 56 4.91 17.15 9.96
CA ARG A 56 3.80 17.72 10.75
C ARG A 56 2.75 16.69 11.21
N VAL A 57 2.94 15.41 10.91
CA VAL A 57 2.02 14.34 11.35
C VAL A 57 2.38 13.93 12.77
N GLU A 58 1.52 14.27 13.73
CA GLU A 58 1.75 14.04 15.16
C GLU A 58 1.26 12.67 15.64
N ASN A 59 0.36 12.01 14.89
CA ASN A 59 -0.21 10.71 15.23
C ASN A 59 0.37 9.61 14.35
N TYR A 60 1.17 8.75 14.96
CA TYR A 60 1.76 7.57 14.33
C TYR A 60 0.94 6.33 14.68
N PRO A 61 0.22 5.72 13.72
CA PRO A 61 -0.47 4.48 14.01
C PRO A 61 0.55 3.38 14.30
N PRO A 62 0.33 2.54 15.32
CA PRO A 62 1.06 1.30 15.50
C PRO A 62 1.02 0.43 14.24
N LEU A 63 2.12 -0.23 13.90
CA LEU A 63 2.22 -1.06 12.71
C LEU A 63 1.14 -2.16 12.66
N ASN A 64 0.78 -2.74 13.80
CA ASN A 64 -0.30 -3.74 13.90
C ASN A 64 -1.70 -3.18 13.61
N GLU A 65 -1.92 -1.87 13.78
CA GLU A 65 -3.18 -1.22 13.41
C GLU A 65 -3.22 -0.95 11.90
N ILE A 66 -2.09 -0.55 11.32
CA ILE A 66 -1.96 -0.40 9.87
C ILE A 66 -2.18 -1.73 9.16
N LEU A 67 -1.62 -2.82 9.69
CA LEU A 67 -1.79 -4.17 9.13
C LEU A 67 -3.14 -4.80 9.51
N GLY A 68 -3.99 -4.08 10.23
CA GLY A 68 -5.23 -4.58 10.78
C GLY A 68 -6.41 -4.53 9.79
N PRO A 69 -7.53 -5.17 10.17
CA PRO A 69 -8.74 -5.25 9.35
C PRO A 69 -9.43 -3.90 9.17
N ALA A 70 -9.08 -2.85 9.91
CA ALA A 70 -9.64 -1.52 9.70
C ALA A 70 -9.06 -0.86 8.44
N THR A 71 -7.81 -1.21 8.12
CA THR A 71 -6.97 -0.54 7.13
C THR A 71 -6.79 -1.40 5.87
N LEU A 72 -6.53 -2.71 6.04
CA LEU A 72 -6.23 -3.63 4.93
C LEU A 72 -7.40 -4.55 4.55
N ARG A 73 -8.61 -4.32 5.06
CA ARG A 73 -9.72 -5.26 4.80
C ARG A 73 -10.04 -5.32 3.31
N ASP A 74 -9.77 -6.47 2.72
CA ASP A 74 -10.28 -6.86 1.42
C ASP A 74 -11.80 -7.14 1.51
N ALA A 75 -12.54 -6.77 0.48
CA ALA A 75 -13.98 -7.00 0.36
C ALA A 75 -14.35 -8.49 0.39
N GLU A 76 -13.44 -9.39 0.04
CA GLU A 76 -13.71 -10.84 -0.08
C GLU A 76 -13.71 -11.60 1.26
N GLU A 77 -12.99 -11.15 2.29
CA GLU A 77 -12.85 -11.86 3.59
C GLU A 77 -13.54 -11.14 4.77
N ARG A 78 -14.60 -10.38 4.49
CA ARG A 78 -15.26 -9.49 5.47
C ARG A 78 -15.68 -10.18 6.78
N ASP A 79 -16.05 -11.46 6.74
CA ASP A 79 -16.65 -12.17 7.88
C ASP A 79 -15.66 -13.03 8.69
N ARG A 80 -14.39 -13.12 8.28
CA ARG A 80 -13.40 -13.93 8.98
C ARG A 80 -12.81 -13.17 10.19
N PRO A 81 -12.61 -13.85 11.33
CA PRO A 81 -11.91 -13.25 12.47
C PRO A 81 -10.45 -12.96 12.10
N TRP A 82 -10.05 -11.70 12.22
CA TRP A 82 -8.69 -11.22 11.99
C TRP A 82 -7.90 -11.23 13.31
N PRO A 83 -6.69 -11.80 13.36
CA PRO A 83 -5.86 -11.77 14.56
C PRO A 83 -5.53 -10.33 14.97
N THR A 84 -5.87 -9.94 16.20
CA THR A 84 -5.54 -8.60 16.73
C THR A 84 -4.59 -8.70 17.91
N SER A 85 -3.75 -7.69 18.06
CA SER A 85 -2.68 -7.66 19.04
C SER A 85 -2.45 -6.22 19.53
N PRO A 86 -3.38 -5.64 20.31
CA PRO A 86 -3.31 -4.22 20.69
C PRO A 86 -2.09 -3.85 21.54
N GLY A 87 -1.46 -4.82 22.24
CA GLY A 87 -0.22 -4.62 23.00
C GLY A 87 1.04 -5.01 22.23
N ALA A 88 1.00 -5.04 20.90
CA ALA A 88 2.12 -5.43 20.06
C ALA A 88 3.34 -4.52 20.27
N THR A 89 4.52 -5.14 20.35
CA THR A 89 5.80 -4.43 20.47
C THR A 89 6.65 -4.56 19.21
N THR A 90 6.59 -5.72 18.55
CA THR A 90 7.37 -6.01 17.34
C THR A 90 6.53 -6.76 16.31
N ALA A 91 6.91 -6.59 15.04
CA ALA A 91 6.34 -7.33 13.92
C ALA A 91 7.48 -7.94 13.09
N THR A 92 7.46 -9.26 12.91
CA THR A 92 8.44 -10.00 12.11
C THR A 92 7.82 -10.40 10.79
N PHE A 93 8.43 -9.95 9.70
CA PHE A 93 8.01 -10.18 8.33
C PHE A 93 8.87 -11.31 7.74
N THR A 94 8.22 -12.24 7.07
CA THR A 94 8.88 -13.35 6.39
C THR A 94 8.21 -13.58 5.05
N ALA A 95 8.95 -13.31 3.97
CA ALA A 95 8.49 -13.59 2.62
C ALA A 95 8.82 -15.03 2.22
N ARG A 96 7.86 -15.75 1.63
CA ARG A 96 8.05 -17.11 1.12
C ARG A 96 7.21 -17.33 -0.13
N GLY A 97 7.84 -17.29 -1.29
CA GLY A 97 7.14 -17.37 -2.58
C GLY A 97 6.16 -16.21 -2.71
N ASP A 98 4.89 -16.51 -2.93
CA ASP A 98 3.82 -15.52 -3.05
C ASP A 98 3.17 -15.13 -1.70
N TRP A 99 3.69 -15.63 -0.59
CA TRP A 99 3.17 -15.35 0.74
C TRP A 99 4.07 -14.41 1.53
N LEU A 100 3.44 -13.48 2.24
CA LEU A 100 4.06 -12.69 3.28
C LEU A 100 3.43 -13.07 4.62
N TYR A 101 4.24 -13.55 5.55
CA TYR A 101 3.81 -13.84 6.91
C TYR A 101 4.28 -12.70 7.83
N VAL A 102 3.36 -12.16 8.62
CA VAL A 102 3.69 -11.15 9.63
C VAL A 102 3.31 -11.67 11.01
N ARG A 103 4.32 -11.97 11.82
CA ARG A 103 4.15 -12.36 13.21
C ARG A 103 4.25 -11.13 14.09
N VAL A 104 3.17 -10.81 14.78
CA VAL A 104 3.08 -9.70 15.71
C VAL A 104 3.20 -10.25 17.14
N ARG A 105 4.17 -9.74 17.90
CA ARG A 105 4.42 -10.17 19.29
C ARG A 105 3.85 -9.16 20.27
N ASP A 106 3.00 -9.63 21.17
CA ASP A 106 2.50 -8.93 22.35
C ASP A 106 3.11 -9.60 23.59
N ALA A 107 3.80 -8.81 24.41
CA ALA A 107 4.49 -9.34 25.59
C ALA A 107 3.52 -9.97 26.61
N ALA A 108 2.26 -9.53 26.65
CA ALA A 108 1.24 -9.99 27.58
C ALA A 108 0.33 -11.08 27.00
N LYS A 109 0.11 -11.09 25.67
CA LYS A 109 -0.87 -11.96 25.01
C LYS A 109 -0.26 -13.03 24.09
N GLY A 110 1.06 -13.02 23.90
CA GLY A 110 1.76 -13.96 23.04
C GLY A 110 1.86 -13.46 21.60
N GLU A 111 1.82 -14.37 20.63
CA GLU A 111 2.05 -14.06 19.21
C GLU A 111 0.79 -14.26 18.37
N SER A 112 0.55 -13.33 17.45
CA SER A 112 -0.47 -13.41 16.41
C SER A 112 0.20 -13.44 15.04
N VAL A 113 -0.35 -14.20 14.09
CA VAL A 113 0.21 -14.32 12.74
C VAL A 113 -0.80 -13.87 11.71
N LEU A 114 -0.42 -12.86 10.92
CA LEU A 114 -1.09 -12.41 9.72
C LEU A 114 -0.45 -13.05 8.49
N LYS A 115 -1.26 -13.36 7.49
CA LYS A 115 -0.85 -14.02 6.25
C LYS A 115 -1.39 -13.23 5.08
N PHE A 116 -0.50 -12.70 4.26
CA PHE A 116 -0.87 -11.97 3.06
C PHE A 116 -0.46 -12.74 1.83
N LYS A 117 -1.31 -12.75 0.81
CA LYS A 117 -1.06 -13.47 -0.45
C LYS A 117 -0.93 -12.51 -1.61
N ARG A 118 0.02 -12.76 -2.51
CA ARG A 118 0.15 -12.01 -3.75
C ARG A 118 -1.10 -12.18 -4.62
N LYS A 119 -1.61 -11.07 -5.14
CA LYS A 119 -2.67 -11.02 -6.15
C LYS A 119 -2.12 -11.49 -7.49
N ASN A 120 -2.67 -12.59 -7.98
CA ASN A 120 -2.39 -13.09 -9.32
C ASN A 120 -3.52 -12.69 -10.26
N TRP A 121 -3.20 -11.90 -11.29
CA TRP A 121 -4.17 -11.36 -12.24
C TRP A 121 -4.93 -12.45 -13.03
N TRP A 122 -4.34 -13.65 -13.11
CA TRP A 122 -4.83 -14.79 -13.87
C TRP A 122 -5.63 -15.80 -13.04
N GLY A 123 -5.99 -15.45 -11.81
CA GLY A 123 -6.69 -16.33 -10.88
C GLY A 123 -5.75 -17.08 -9.94
N GLY A 124 -6.32 -17.55 -8.83
CA GLY A 124 -5.65 -18.29 -7.77
C GLY A 124 -6.51 -18.26 -6.50
N ALA A 125 -6.59 -19.39 -5.78
CA ALA A 125 -7.34 -19.45 -4.53
C ALA A 125 -6.74 -18.47 -3.50
N THR A 126 -7.55 -17.60 -2.93
CA THR A 126 -7.17 -16.67 -1.84
C THR A 126 -7.35 -17.30 -0.47
N ASP A 127 -7.89 -18.52 -0.42
CA ASP A 127 -8.20 -19.29 0.79
C ASP A 127 -7.08 -19.20 1.84
N GLY A 128 -7.43 -18.58 2.97
CA GLY A 128 -6.58 -18.53 4.15
C GLY A 128 -5.72 -17.26 4.27
N SER A 129 -5.75 -16.32 3.32
CA SER A 129 -5.05 -15.03 3.43
C SER A 129 -5.89 -13.98 4.14
N ASP A 130 -5.32 -13.24 5.10
CA ASP A 130 -6.02 -12.13 5.76
C ASP A 130 -6.23 -10.92 4.82
N ALA A 131 -5.28 -10.69 3.90
CA ALA A 131 -5.40 -9.70 2.83
C ALA A 131 -4.53 -10.07 1.63
N MET A 132 -4.78 -9.39 0.50
CA MET A 132 -3.99 -9.55 -0.71
C MET A 132 -3.06 -8.36 -0.95
N TYR A 133 -1.92 -8.61 -1.59
CA TYR A 133 -1.00 -7.56 -2.01
C TYR A 133 -0.56 -7.70 -3.46
N GLN A 134 -0.08 -6.61 -4.05
CA GLN A 134 0.55 -6.57 -5.37
C GLN A 134 1.94 -5.96 -5.28
N CYS A 135 2.83 -6.34 -6.20
CA CYS A 135 4.20 -5.83 -6.23
C CYS A 135 4.27 -4.71 -7.26
N LEU A 136 4.78 -3.54 -6.84
CA LEU A 136 4.74 -2.29 -7.58
C LEU A 136 6.10 -1.60 -7.51
N GLU A 137 6.35 -0.70 -8.45
CA GLU A 137 7.43 0.28 -8.37
C GLU A 137 6.82 1.65 -8.00
N LEU A 138 7.28 2.25 -6.90
CA LEU A 138 6.82 3.56 -6.40
C LEU A 138 7.97 4.57 -6.36
N GLU A 139 7.70 5.77 -5.85
CA GLU A 139 8.65 6.89 -5.77
C GLU A 139 9.88 6.55 -4.91
N LEU A 140 9.70 5.77 -3.84
CA LEU A 140 10.81 5.26 -3.01
C LEU A 140 11.41 3.95 -3.52
N GLY A 141 10.93 3.41 -4.64
CA GLY A 141 11.35 2.13 -5.25
C GLY A 141 10.35 0.99 -5.06
N PRO A 142 10.81 -0.29 -5.07
CA PRO A 142 9.93 -1.45 -5.02
C PRO A 142 9.08 -1.52 -3.74
N ALA A 143 7.77 -1.77 -3.89
CA ALA A 143 6.80 -1.78 -2.79
C ALA A 143 5.78 -2.92 -2.92
N LEU A 144 5.24 -3.36 -1.77
CA LEU A 144 4.01 -4.15 -1.70
C LEU A 144 2.83 -3.21 -1.51
N GLY A 145 1.89 -3.19 -2.46
CA GLY A 145 0.65 -2.43 -2.37
C GLY A 145 -0.52 -3.29 -1.90
N PHE A 146 -1.25 -2.80 -0.92
CA PHE A 146 -2.50 -3.36 -0.41
C PHE A 146 -3.63 -2.39 -0.77
N ASP A 147 -4.71 -2.96 -1.30
CA ASP A 147 -5.93 -2.26 -1.63
C ASP A 147 -6.94 -2.52 -0.51
N GLY A 148 -7.25 -1.50 0.29
CA GLY A 148 -8.23 -1.57 1.37
C GLY A 148 -9.67 -1.28 0.91
N SER A 149 -9.95 -1.35 -0.41
CA SER A 149 -11.29 -1.12 -0.94
C SER A 149 -12.29 -2.11 -0.35
N ARG A 150 -13.35 -1.57 0.25
CA ARG A 150 -14.41 -2.34 0.92
C ARG A 150 -15.42 -2.96 -0.06
N LYS A 151 -15.22 -2.84 -1.37
CA LYS A 151 -16.12 -3.31 -2.43
C LYS A 151 -15.37 -4.23 -3.38
N ARG A 152 -16.01 -5.32 -3.81
CA ARG A 152 -15.44 -6.22 -4.82
C ARG A 152 -15.23 -5.46 -6.12
N ILE A 153 -13.98 -5.31 -6.54
CA ILE A 153 -13.62 -4.80 -7.86
C ILE A 153 -13.85 -5.94 -8.87
N PHE A 154 -15.12 -6.25 -9.16
CA PHE A 154 -15.43 -7.08 -10.32
C PHE A 154 -15.15 -6.27 -11.59
N ALA A 155 -14.51 -6.92 -12.55
CA ALA A 155 -14.17 -6.39 -13.87
C ALA A 155 -15.34 -5.65 -14.53
N ILE A 156 -15.40 -4.33 -14.35
CA ILE A 156 -16.23 -3.41 -15.13
C ILE A 156 -15.32 -2.23 -15.48
N PRO A 157 -15.19 -1.84 -16.75
CA PRO A 157 -14.32 -0.74 -17.13
C PRO A 157 -14.89 0.56 -16.54
N TYR A 158 -14.19 1.10 -15.54
CA TYR A 158 -14.15 2.52 -15.18
C TYR A 158 -15.50 3.23 -14.90
N LEU A 159 -16.30 2.70 -13.99
CA LEU A 159 -17.36 3.46 -13.31
C LEU A 159 -17.14 3.34 -11.80
N PHE A 160 -16.23 4.16 -11.25
CA PHE A 160 -16.11 4.29 -9.80
C PHE A 160 -16.86 5.53 -9.32
N ALA A 161 -17.73 5.32 -8.35
CA ALA A 161 -18.39 6.36 -7.57
C ALA A 161 -17.36 7.08 -6.69
N GLU A 162 -17.69 8.29 -6.22
CA GLU A 162 -16.94 8.97 -5.17
C GLU A 162 -16.95 8.13 -3.88
N ASP A 163 -15.96 7.26 -3.70
CA ASP A 163 -15.72 6.57 -2.43
C ASP A 163 -14.23 6.73 -2.08
N ASP A 164 -13.96 6.99 -0.80
CA ASP A 164 -12.60 7.07 -0.27
C ASP A 164 -11.99 5.66 -0.27
N GLU A 165 -11.03 5.41 -1.15
CA GLU A 165 -10.24 4.19 -1.15
C GLU A 165 -8.94 4.39 -0.37
N ASN A 166 -8.61 3.43 0.50
CA ASN A 166 -7.37 3.45 1.27
C ASN A 166 -6.37 2.49 0.63
N PHE A 167 -5.19 2.99 0.35
CA PHE A 167 -4.07 2.20 -0.15
C PHE A 167 -2.93 2.24 0.86
N VAL A 168 -2.38 1.07 1.16
CA VAL A 168 -1.19 0.94 2.00
C VAL A 168 -0.07 0.35 1.17
N PHE A 169 1.06 1.04 1.11
CA PHE A 169 2.26 0.54 0.45
C PHE A 169 3.35 0.31 1.47
N LEU A 170 4.01 -0.85 1.38
CA LEU A 170 5.11 -1.24 2.24
C LEU A 170 6.39 -1.33 1.40
N SER A 171 7.42 -0.62 1.80
CA SER A 171 8.75 -0.66 1.18
C SER A 171 9.83 -0.78 2.25
N LYS A 172 11.03 -1.19 1.86
CA LYS A 172 12.18 -1.30 2.77
C LYS A 172 13.15 -0.17 2.48
N GLY A 173 13.34 0.69 3.47
CA GLY A 173 14.30 1.79 3.39
C GLY A 173 15.74 1.27 3.30
N ARG A 174 16.65 2.11 2.79
CA ARG A 174 18.09 1.77 2.67
C ARG A 174 18.75 1.39 4.00
N ASP A 175 18.29 1.94 5.11
CA ASP A 175 18.75 1.61 6.46
C ASP A 175 18.13 0.32 7.03
N GLY A 176 17.30 -0.37 6.24
CA GLY A 176 16.58 -1.57 6.65
C GLY A 176 15.27 -1.29 7.36
N SER A 177 14.87 -0.03 7.59
CA SER A 177 13.56 0.31 8.17
C SER A 177 12.40 -0.11 7.25
N LEU A 178 11.23 -0.37 7.85
CA LEU A 178 9.99 -0.54 7.09
C LEU A 178 9.38 0.83 6.87
N ILE A 179 9.18 1.20 5.62
CA ILE A 179 8.49 2.42 5.23
C ILE A 179 7.07 2.06 4.82
N VAL A 180 6.11 2.69 5.49
CA VAL A 180 4.70 2.57 5.18
C VAL A 180 4.25 3.86 4.51
N ASN A 181 3.59 3.75 3.36
CA ASN A 181 2.91 4.86 2.75
C ASN A 181 1.41 4.61 2.74
N TYR A 182 0.67 5.48 3.41
CA TYR A 182 -0.78 5.46 3.43
C TYR A 182 -1.29 6.54 2.50
N ARG A 183 -2.06 6.13 1.50
CA ARG A 183 -2.74 7.06 0.60
C ARG A 183 -4.24 6.89 0.69
N THR A 184 -4.94 8.02 0.64
CA THR A 184 -6.37 8.05 0.36
C THR A 184 -6.59 8.57 -1.06
N ASN A 185 -7.29 7.78 -1.86
CA ASN A 185 -7.69 8.20 -3.20
C ASN A 185 -9.12 8.70 -3.14
N ARG A 186 -9.37 9.86 -3.75
CA ARG A 186 -10.71 10.26 -4.16
C ARG A 186 -10.70 10.29 -5.68
N VAL A 187 -11.27 9.25 -6.29
CA VAL A 187 -11.30 9.13 -7.75
C VAL A 187 -12.39 10.05 -8.30
N PHE A 188 -12.00 11.07 -9.07
CA PHE A 188 -12.95 11.93 -9.79
C PHE A 188 -12.88 11.60 -11.29
N PHE A 189 -13.99 11.16 -11.88
CA PHE A 189 -14.14 11.09 -13.34
C PHE A 189 -14.98 12.28 -13.82
N THR A 190 -14.35 13.30 -14.43
CA THR A 190 -15.08 14.38 -15.09
C THR A 190 -15.38 13.98 -16.55
N GLY A 191 -16.64 13.64 -16.84
CA GLY A 191 -17.09 13.01 -18.08
C GLY A 191 -17.01 13.83 -19.38
N VAL A 192 -16.15 14.85 -19.49
CA VAL A 192 -16.06 15.69 -20.72
C VAL A 192 -14.68 15.66 -21.40
N LEU A 193 -13.63 15.16 -20.76
CA LEU A 193 -12.32 15.01 -21.39
C LEU A 193 -11.69 13.68 -20.97
N ILE A 194 -11.27 12.89 -21.95
CA ILE A 194 -10.54 11.63 -21.77
C ILE A 194 -9.32 11.90 -20.86
N GLY A 195 -9.39 11.46 -19.61
CA GLY A 195 -8.33 11.61 -18.63
C GLY A 195 -8.84 11.30 -17.22
N SER A 196 -8.69 10.05 -16.77
CA SER A 196 -8.90 9.69 -15.37
C SER A 196 -7.90 10.46 -14.50
N HIS A 197 -8.37 11.38 -13.65
CA HIS A 197 -7.52 12.04 -12.66
C HIS A 197 -7.77 11.37 -11.31
N ALA A 198 -6.84 10.50 -10.91
CA ALA A 198 -6.72 10.10 -9.51
C ALA A 198 -5.98 11.23 -8.79
N ARG A 199 -6.68 11.97 -7.93
CA ARG A 199 -6.03 12.95 -7.05
C ARG A 199 -5.88 12.31 -5.69
N TRP A 200 -4.64 11.98 -5.32
CA TRP A 200 -4.33 11.59 -3.95
C TRP A 200 -4.66 12.76 -3.03
N VAL A 201 -5.63 12.58 -2.14
CA VAL A 201 -6.10 13.64 -1.22
C VAL A 201 -5.26 13.63 0.06
N GLY A 202 -4.64 12.49 0.38
CA GLY A 202 -3.63 12.36 1.42
C GLY A 202 -2.54 11.37 1.01
N SER A 203 -1.29 11.72 1.29
CA SER A 203 -0.14 10.81 1.28
C SER A 203 0.64 11.05 2.55
N VAL A 204 0.66 10.05 3.43
CA VAL A 204 1.46 10.08 4.65
C VAL A 204 2.43 8.91 4.59
N TRP A 205 3.67 9.17 4.98
CA TRP A 205 4.69 8.15 5.12
C TRP A 205 5.01 7.98 6.59
N TRP A 206 5.23 6.76 7.03
CA TRP A 206 5.69 6.42 8.36
C TRP A 206 6.89 5.49 8.26
N ARG A 207 7.87 5.70 9.14
CA ARG A 207 9.11 4.91 9.19
C ARG A 207 9.16 4.11 10.48
N TYR A 208 9.20 2.79 10.36
CA TYR A 208 9.30 1.85 11.46
C TYR A 208 10.71 1.26 11.50
N PRO A 209 11.50 1.49 12.57
CA PRO A 209 12.88 1.06 12.62
C PRO A 209 12.97 -0.47 12.65
N ALA A 210 14.02 -1.01 12.02
CA ALA A 210 14.41 -2.39 12.22
C ALA A 210 14.89 -2.60 13.66
N VAL A 211 14.56 -3.74 14.24
CA VAL A 211 14.99 -4.15 15.58
C VAL A 211 15.51 -5.58 15.53
N LEU A 212 16.36 -5.94 16.51
CA LEU A 212 16.80 -7.31 16.65
C LEU A 212 15.60 -8.19 16.99
N SER A 213 15.50 -9.33 16.31
CA SER A 213 14.53 -10.36 16.66
C SER A 213 14.92 -10.93 18.02
N ASN A 214 14.14 -10.59 19.06
CA ASN A 214 14.24 -11.30 20.33
C ASN A 214 13.66 -12.69 20.08
N GLN A 215 14.54 -13.68 19.88
CA GLN A 215 14.18 -15.09 19.79
C GLN A 215 13.29 -15.51 20.97
#